data_AF-A0A9W5QPM3-F1
#
_entry.id   AF-A0A9W5QPM3-F1
#
_cell.length_a   1.000
_cell.length_b   1.000
_cell.length_c   1.000
_cell.angle_alpha   90.00
_cell.angle_beta   90.00
_cell.angle_gamma   90.00
#
_symmetry.space_group_name_H-M   'P 1'
#
loop_
_entity.id
_entity.type
_entity.pdbx_description
1 polymer ?
#
loop_
_entity_poly.entity_id
_entity_poly.type
_entity_poly.pdbx_seq_one_letter_code
_entity_poly.pdbx_strand_id
1 'polypeptide(L)'
;MKDFPKVEGFYSTLFHELIHSTGHFSRLNRDGITSAKAHFGSEYYSKEELIAEIGASMLTGLSGFIDVTFDNSTAYIQSWLRNLKDDKTLIVKTASQAQKAIDYILGVSYNEENKNEKAIRR
;
A
#
# COMPACT_ATOMS: atom_id res chain seq x y z
N MET A 1 18.07 -5.92 14.13
CA MET A 1 17.23 -6.64 15.11
C MET A 1 17.36 -6.14 16.55
N LYS A 2 18.38 -5.35 16.95
CA LYS A 2 18.43 -4.81 18.32
C LYS A 2 17.20 -3.93 18.67
N ASP A 3 16.68 -3.19 17.69
CA ASP A 3 15.51 -2.30 17.86
C ASP A 3 14.18 -2.95 17.44
N PHE A 4 14.24 -4.15 16.86
CA PHE A 4 13.06 -4.89 16.43
C PHE A 4 13.04 -6.26 17.11
N PRO A 5 12.18 -6.47 18.12
CA PRO A 5 12.12 -7.73 18.87
C PRO A 5 11.66 -8.91 17.99
N LYS A 6 11.10 -8.62 16.82
CA LYS A 6 10.52 -9.55 15.86
C LYS A 6 10.92 -9.12 14.45
N VAL A 7 11.31 -10.08 13.61
CA VAL A 7 11.77 -9.84 12.22
C VAL A 7 10.65 -9.23 11.35
N GLU A 8 9.42 -9.53 11.71
CA GLU A 8 8.21 -9.12 11.05
C GLU A 8 7.94 -7.63 11.27
N GLY A 9 8.25 -7.12 12.46
CA GLY A 9 8.22 -5.68 12.70
C GLY A 9 9.21 -4.93 11.81
N PHE A 10 10.39 -5.50 11.59
CA PHE A 10 11.39 -4.93 10.68
C PHE A 10 10.88 -4.91 9.24
N TYR A 11 10.33 -6.03 8.73
CA TYR A 11 9.81 -6.09 7.36
C TYR A 11 8.55 -5.24 7.16
N SER A 12 7.69 -5.13 8.17
CA SER A 12 6.52 -4.26 8.14
C SER A 12 6.93 -2.79 7.98
N THR A 13 7.86 -2.30 8.80
CA THR A 13 8.40 -0.93 8.66
C THR A 13 9.11 -0.75 7.31
N LEU A 14 9.94 -1.72 6.91
CA LEU A 14 10.64 -1.67 5.63
C LEU A 14 9.67 -1.55 4.45
N PHE A 15 8.63 -2.39 4.41
CA PHE A 15 7.67 -2.38 3.32
C PHE A 15 6.79 -1.12 3.33
N HIS A 16 6.44 -0.59 4.49
CA HIS A 16 5.73 0.69 4.61
C HIS A 16 6.53 1.83 3.94
N GLU A 17 7.79 2.00 4.35
CA GLU A 17 8.67 3.03 3.76
C GLU A 17 8.97 2.77 2.29
N LEU A 18 9.07 1.50 1.89
CA LEU A 18 9.26 1.13 0.49
C LEU A 18 8.06 1.55 -0.37
N ILE A 19 6.83 1.38 0.12
CA ILE A 19 5.63 1.86 -0.57
C ILE A 19 5.63 3.38 -0.68
N HIS A 20 5.94 4.12 0.39
CA HIS A 20 6.06 5.58 0.31
C HIS A 20 7.08 6.02 -0.73
N SER A 21 8.22 5.34 -0.82
CA SER A 21 9.26 5.67 -1.80
C SER A 21 8.74 5.68 -3.23
N THR A 22 7.74 4.85 -3.56
CA THR A 22 7.11 4.82 -4.90
C THR A 22 6.26 6.04 -5.22
N GLY A 23 5.85 6.83 -4.22
CA GLY A 23 5.03 8.02 -4.40
C GLY A 23 5.81 9.26 -4.90
N HIS A 24 7.14 9.19 -4.93
CA HIS A 24 8.00 10.26 -5.43
C HIS A 24 7.62 10.72 -6.85
N PHE A 25 7.89 11.99 -7.18
CA PHE A 25 7.47 12.62 -8.44
C PHE A 25 7.99 11.89 -9.69
N SER A 26 9.17 11.28 -9.61
CA SER A 26 9.79 10.53 -10.71
C SER A 26 9.26 9.10 -10.86
N ARG A 27 8.27 8.71 -10.05
CA ARG A 27 7.71 7.35 -9.97
C ARG A 27 6.20 7.41 -10.17
N LEU A 28 5.40 7.15 -9.13
CA LEU A 28 3.93 7.18 -9.21
C LEU A 28 3.35 8.58 -8.96
N ASN A 29 4.17 9.56 -8.57
CA ASN A 29 3.80 10.96 -8.40
C ASN A 29 2.47 11.12 -7.62
N ARG A 30 2.42 10.57 -6.40
CA ARG A 30 1.20 10.61 -5.59
C ARG A 30 1.10 11.93 -4.85
N ASP A 31 -0.08 12.54 -4.89
CA ASP A 31 -0.33 13.85 -4.25
C ASP A 31 -0.02 13.85 -2.76
N GLY A 32 -0.18 12.73 -2.06
CA GLY A 32 0.15 12.61 -0.64
C GLY A 32 1.67 12.64 -0.34
N ILE A 33 2.52 12.64 -1.37
CA ILE A 33 3.97 12.84 -1.27
C ILE A 33 4.39 14.15 -1.95
N THR A 34 3.81 14.50 -3.10
CA THR A 34 4.30 15.60 -3.94
C THR A 34 3.55 16.92 -3.77
N SER A 35 2.35 16.90 -3.19
CA SER A 35 1.55 18.10 -2.98
C SER A 35 2.03 18.90 -1.77
N ALA A 36 2.08 20.22 -1.89
CA ALA A 36 2.29 21.11 -0.74
C ALA A 36 1.19 21.01 0.34
N LYS A 37 0.03 20.39 0.01
CA LYS A 37 -1.07 20.13 0.96
C LYS A 37 -0.86 18.85 1.79
N ALA A 38 0.14 18.03 1.46
CA ALA A 38 0.45 16.79 2.15
C ALA A 38 1.31 17.02 3.40
N HIS A 39 0.77 17.77 4.37
CA HIS A 39 1.38 17.91 5.69
C HIS A 39 0.77 16.90 6.68
N PHE A 40 1.51 16.60 7.75
CA PHE A 40 1.04 15.72 8.82
C PHE A 40 -0.37 16.11 9.29
N GLY A 41 -1.25 15.10 9.41
CA GLY A 41 -2.65 15.28 9.79
C GLY A 41 -3.58 15.80 8.68
N SER A 42 -3.09 16.11 7.49
CA SER A 42 -3.96 16.46 6.35
C SER A 42 -4.65 15.23 5.76
N GLU A 43 -5.71 15.45 4.98
CA GLU A 43 -6.38 14.37 4.26
C GLU A 43 -5.47 13.71 3.21
N TYR A 44 -4.60 14.50 2.55
CA TYR A 44 -3.64 14.00 1.57
C TYR A 44 -2.60 13.09 2.24
N TYR A 45 -2.09 13.51 3.40
CA TYR A 45 -1.17 12.72 4.21
C TYR A 45 -1.85 11.43 4.72
N SER A 46 -3.05 11.54 5.29
CA SER A 46 -3.79 10.39 5.82
C SER A 46 -4.11 9.34 4.74
N LYS A 47 -4.38 9.78 3.52
CA LYS A 47 -4.57 8.90 2.36
C LYS A 47 -3.30 8.16 1.96
N GLU A 48 -2.14 8.82 2.03
CA GLU A 48 -0.85 8.24 1.67
C GLU A 48 -0.38 7.21 2.69
N GLU A 49 -0.55 7.50 3.99
CA GLU A 49 -0.34 6.53 5.07
C GLU A 49 -1.20 5.28 4.86
N LEU A 50 -2.47 5.45 4.48
CA LEU A 50 -3.35 4.32 4.17
C LEU A 50 -2.86 3.51 2.96
N ILE A 51 -2.33 4.15 1.93
CA ILE A 51 -1.72 3.48 0.77
C ILE A 51 -0.49 2.67 1.21
N ALA A 52 0.37 3.24 2.05
CA ALA A 52 1.56 2.59 2.59
C ALA A 52 1.23 1.36 3.43
N GLU A 53 0.28 1.48 4.35
CA GLU A 53 -0.15 0.37 5.21
C GLU A 53 -0.78 -0.79 4.45
N ILE A 54 -1.67 -0.50 3.49
CA ILE A 54 -2.27 -1.54 2.63
C ILE A 54 -1.17 -2.22 1.82
N GLY A 55 -0.27 -1.45 1.20
CA GLY A 55 0.82 -1.98 0.39
C GLY A 55 1.79 -2.85 1.20
N ALA A 56 2.17 -2.41 2.39
CA ALA A 56 3.05 -3.13 3.30
C ALA A 56 2.43 -4.46 3.76
N SER A 57 1.14 -4.44 4.09
CA SER A 57 0.39 -5.64 4.47
C SER A 57 0.38 -6.67 3.32
N MET A 58 0.13 -6.21 2.09
CA MET A 58 0.13 -7.07 0.91
C MET A 58 1.53 -7.64 0.61
N LEU A 59 2.59 -6.84 0.68
CA LEU A 59 3.97 -7.31 0.50
C LEU A 59 4.40 -8.32 1.58
N THR A 60 3.94 -8.12 2.82
CA THR A 60 4.18 -9.08 3.91
C THR A 60 3.49 -10.42 3.63
N GLY A 61 2.26 -10.39 3.12
CA GLY A 61 1.56 -11.59 2.66
C GLY A 61 2.28 -12.29 1.51
N LEU A 62 2.77 -11.54 0.53
CA LEU A 62 3.50 -12.07 -0.64
C LEU A 62 4.87 -12.68 -0.28
N SER A 63 5.52 -12.18 0.77
CA SER A 63 6.84 -12.66 1.22
C SER A 63 6.76 -13.92 2.10
N GLY A 64 5.55 -14.42 2.38
CA GLY A 64 5.35 -15.68 3.10
C GLY A 64 5.36 -15.54 4.63
N PHE A 65 5.35 -14.32 5.18
CA PHE A 65 5.26 -14.07 6.63
C PHE A 65 3.81 -14.16 7.19
N ILE A 66 2.97 -15.00 6.57
CA ILE A 66 1.50 -15.03 6.72
C ILE A 66 1.02 -15.24 8.17
N ASP A 67 1.76 -15.98 9.00
CA ASP A 67 1.33 -16.33 10.36
C ASP A 67 1.40 -15.17 11.38
N VAL A 68 1.97 -14.01 11.02
CA VAL A 68 2.37 -13.00 12.03
C VAL A 68 1.61 -11.67 11.91
N THR A 69 0.87 -11.44 10.81
CA THR A 69 0.25 -10.16 10.49
C THR A 69 -1.19 -9.98 10.95
N PHE A 70 -1.92 -11.04 11.31
CA PHE A 70 -3.37 -10.96 11.51
C PHE A 70 -3.78 -10.01 12.65
N ASP A 71 -3.01 -9.96 13.73
CA ASP A 71 -3.29 -9.12 14.92
C ASP A 71 -2.93 -7.64 14.71
N ASN A 72 -1.85 -7.36 13.96
CA ASN A 72 -1.49 -5.97 13.66
C ASN A 72 -2.48 -5.38 12.63
N SER A 73 -2.81 -6.12 11.56
CA SER A 73 -3.73 -5.67 10.53
C SER A 73 -5.14 -5.34 11.09
N THR A 74 -5.61 -6.05 12.11
CA THR A 74 -6.95 -5.82 12.69
C THR A 74 -7.07 -4.48 13.41
N ALA A 75 -6.05 -4.06 14.16
CA ALA A 75 -6.05 -2.76 14.84
C ALA A 75 -6.10 -1.60 13.83
N TYR A 76 -5.37 -1.72 12.70
CA TYR A 76 -5.37 -0.70 11.66
C TYR A 76 -6.67 -0.70 10.85
N ILE A 77 -7.22 -1.86 10.48
CA ILE A 77 -8.55 -1.99 9.84
C ILE A 77 -9.65 -1.36 10.69
N GLN A 78 -9.60 -1.48 12.02
CA GLN A 78 -10.57 -0.82 12.90
C GLN A 78 -10.40 0.70 12.92
N SER A 79 -9.18 1.23 12.80
CA SER A 79 -8.96 2.66 12.61
C SER A 79 -9.50 3.13 11.25
N TRP A 80 -9.35 2.31 10.21
CA TRP A 80 -9.81 2.58 8.85
C TRP A 80 -11.34 2.56 8.74
N LEU A 81 -12.01 1.64 9.45
CA LEU A 81 -13.48 1.57 9.53
C LEU A 81 -14.13 2.86 10.04
N ARG A 82 -13.43 3.64 10.86
CA ARG A 82 -13.93 4.95 11.32
C ARG A 82 -13.91 5.98 10.20
N ASN A 83 -12.84 6.04 9.40
CA ASN A 83 -12.70 6.96 8.27
C ASN A 83 -13.53 6.54 7.05
N LEU A 84 -13.87 5.25 6.92
CA LEU A 84 -14.72 4.72 5.84
C LEU A 84 -16.21 5.09 5.97
N LYS A 85 -16.64 5.61 7.14
CA LYS A 85 -18.02 6.10 7.30
C LYS A 85 -18.33 7.29 6.39
N ASP A 86 -17.31 8.07 6.01
CA ASP A 86 -17.48 9.32 5.26
C ASP A 86 -17.24 9.17 3.74
N ASP A 87 -16.38 8.25 3.29
CA ASP A 87 -16.20 7.92 1.86
C ASP A 87 -16.07 6.40 1.65
N LYS A 88 -17.15 5.79 1.16
CA LYS A 88 -17.23 4.35 0.88
C LYS A 88 -16.28 3.88 -0.24
N THR A 89 -15.76 4.80 -1.05
CA THR A 89 -14.85 4.49 -2.16
C THR A 89 -13.38 4.59 -1.77
N LEU A 90 -13.08 5.16 -0.60
CA LEU A 90 -11.71 5.46 -0.15
C LEU A 90 -10.84 4.21 -0.11
N ILE A 91 -11.36 3.10 0.42
CA ILE A 91 -10.63 1.83 0.51
C ILE A 91 -10.25 1.29 -0.87
N VAL A 92 -11.17 1.38 -1.85
CA VAL A 92 -10.94 0.87 -3.21
C VAL A 92 -9.88 1.73 -3.91
N LYS A 93 -9.96 3.05 -3.76
CA LYS A 93 -8.99 3.99 -4.35
C LYS A 93 -7.59 3.79 -3.77
N THR A 94 -7.48 3.68 -2.45
CA THR A 94 -6.19 3.50 -1.76
C THR A 94 -5.61 2.12 -2.02
N ALA A 95 -6.42 1.05 -2.02
CA ALA A 95 -5.98 -0.28 -2.42
C ALA A 95 -5.48 -0.33 -3.87
N SER A 96 -6.14 0.37 -4.81
CA SER A 96 -5.66 0.47 -6.19
C SER A 96 -4.30 1.15 -6.30
N GLN A 97 -4.06 2.22 -5.52
CA GLN A 97 -2.76 2.90 -5.49
C GLN A 97 -1.69 2.05 -4.82
N ALA A 98 -2.04 1.32 -3.76
CA ALA A 98 -1.15 0.36 -3.10
C ALA A 98 -0.73 -0.74 -4.08
N GLN A 99 -1.66 -1.30 -4.86
CA GLN A 99 -1.34 -2.29 -5.89
C GLN A 99 -0.35 -1.72 -6.92
N LYS A 100 -0.56 -0.49 -7.42
CA LYS A 100 0.41 0.15 -8.34
C LYS A 100 1.80 0.30 -7.71
N ALA A 101 1.87 0.63 -6.43
CA ALA A 101 3.14 0.71 -5.71
C ALA A 101 3.83 -0.65 -5.61
N ILE A 102 3.08 -1.71 -5.30
CA ILE A 102 3.58 -3.08 -5.28
C ILE A 102 4.08 -3.49 -6.66
N ASP A 103 3.28 -3.25 -7.70
CA ASP A 103 3.65 -3.57 -9.09
C ASP A 103 4.94 -2.85 -9.49
N TYR A 104 5.08 -1.58 -9.11
CA TYR A 104 6.31 -0.80 -9.32
C TYR A 104 7.51 -1.43 -8.61
N ILE A 105 7.37 -1.85 -7.35
CA ILE A 105 8.43 -2.49 -6.55
C ILE A 105 8.84 -3.83 -7.16
N LEU A 106 7.87 -4.62 -7.60
CA LEU A 106 8.08 -5.97 -8.14
C LEU A 106 8.47 -5.95 -9.64
N GLY A 107 8.48 -4.78 -10.28
CA GLY A 107 8.73 -4.65 -11.71
C GLY A 107 7.65 -5.29 -12.59
N VAL A 108 6.42 -5.42 -12.08
CA VAL A 108 5.28 -5.97 -12.81
C VAL A 108 4.69 -4.88 -13.71
N SER A 109 4.71 -5.11 -15.01
CA SER A 109 3.99 -4.28 -15.98
C SER A 109 2.85 -5.08 -16.61
N TYR A 110 1.66 -4.49 -16.64
CA TYR A 110 0.54 -5.04 -17.40
C TYR A 110 0.61 -4.49 -18.82
N ASN A 111 1.42 -5.11 -19.69
CA ASN A 111 1.35 -4.84 -21.12
C ASN A 111 -0.06 -5.23 -21.64
N GLU A 112 -0.66 -4.39 -22.49
CA GLU A 112 -1.98 -4.62 -23.12
C GLU A 112 -2.05 -5.97 -23.89
N GLU A 113 -0.92 -6.61 -24.20
CA GLU A 113 -0.85 -7.93 -24.83
C GLU A 113 -1.54 -9.04 -24.02
N ASN A 114 -1.55 -8.94 -22.69
CA ASN A 114 -2.18 -9.94 -21.80
C ASN A 114 -3.73 -9.87 -21.77
N LYS A 115 -4.35 -8.82 -22.32
CA LYS A 115 -5.81 -8.77 -22.49
C LYS A 115 -6.28 -9.61 -23.67
N ASN A 116 -5.47 -9.70 -24.73
CA ASN A 116 -5.82 -10.44 -25.94
C ASN A 116 -5.72 -11.96 -25.74
N GLU A 117 -4.77 -12.46 -24.95
CA GLU A 117 -4.69 -13.92 -24.69
C GLU A 117 -5.89 -14.47 -23.90
N LYS A 118 -6.47 -13.69 -22.98
CA LYS A 118 -7.68 -14.10 -22.24
C LYS A 118 -8.97 -13.95 -23.05
N ALA A 119 -8.99 -13.05 -24.03
CA ALA A 119 -10.12 -12.88 -24.95
C ALA A 119 -10.14 -13.96 -26.06
N ILE A 120 -8.98 -14.47 -26.46
CA ILE A 120 -8.85 -15.52 -27.50
C ILE A 120 -9.15 -16.93 -26.94
N ARG A 121 -9.09 -17.11 -25.61
CA ARG A 121 -9.37 -18.40 -24.93
C ARG A 121 -10.79 -18.51 -24.35
N ARG A 122 -11.72 -17.64 -24.76
CA ARG A 122 -13.14 -17.72 -24.39
C ARG A 122 -14.00 -17.96 -25.61
#